data_AF-A0A7S3IYG9-F1
#
_entry.id   AF-A0A7S3IYG9-F1
#
_cell.length_a   1.000
_cell.length_b   1.000
_cell.length_c   1.000
_cell.angle_alpha   90.00
_cell.angle_beta   90.00
_cell.angle_gamma   90.00
#
_symmetry.space_group_name_H-M   'P 1'
#
loop_
_entity.id
_entity.type
_entity.pdbx_description
1 polymer ?
#
loop_
_entity_poly.entity_id
_entity_poly.type
_entity_poly.pdbx_seq_one_letter_code
_entity_poly.pdbx_strand_id
1 'polypeptide(L)'
;MIKAQNLEGLADKFNEIKEGKYASHQREPLGQGFSRGYEWPEKTENGQIKFGVPSTGLENAKDILYPQRGGHNEPSEVSSLYRKTHGNFAPGEQKKREYEWKVDPNEHRFGYAEKKVFNGAALALHSERHEEAFPKTIIVKKTVEDHKGVANDILGVSKNLGQGQTNRGPDFVHGIKNVQGKDPWNAGRCIHGEPSEREVMPDKDLGKSIKPNCRNVVRKEEDTLRSFGVPTIRTDIPNKQFRSVADYQ
;
A
#
# COMPACT_ATOMS: atom_id res chain seq x y z
N MET A 1 -75.62 -130.35 -58.24
CA MET A 1 -74.60 -130.49 -57.18
C MET A 1 -73.28 -130.06 -57.78
N ILE A 2 -72.36 -129.52 -56.97
CA ILE A 2 -70.90 -129.48 -57.19
C ILE A 2 -70.30 -128.09 -57.39
N LYS A 3 -69.50 -127.75 -56.36
CA LYS A 3 -68.31 -126.90 -56.24
C LYS A 3 -68.05 -125.85 -57.32
N ALA A 4 -68.16 -124.58 -56.91
CA ALA A 4 -67.78 -123.40 -57.69
C ALA A 4 -66.26 -123.21 -57.80
N GLN A 5 -65.44 -123.82 -56.93
CA GLN A 5 -63.97 -123.87 -57.08
C GLN A 5 -63.37 -124.85 -56.07
N ASN A 6 -62.36 -125.59 -56.49
CA ASN A 6 -61.55 -126.52 -55.69
C ASN A 6 -60.15 -126.59 -56.35
N LEU A 7 -59.50 -125.43 -56.50
CA LEU A 7 -58.16 -125.31 -57.05
C LEU A 7 -57.25 -125.06 -55.86
N GLU A 8 -56.23 -125.88 -55.67
CA GLU A 8 -55.29 -125.73 -54.56
C GLU A 8 -53.89 -125.48 -55.10
N GLY A 9 -53.16 -124.58 -54.45
CA GLY A 9 -51.77 -124.26 -54.75
C GLY A 9 -51.58 -123.50 -56.07
N LEU A 10 -50.78 -124.05 -56.98
CA LEU A 10 -50.35 -123.37 -58.21
C LEU A 10 -51.51 -122.99 -59.13
N ALA A 11 -52.58 -123.78 -59.12
CA ALA A 11 -53.75 -123.54 -59.97
C ALA A 11 -54.52 -122.26 -59.56
N ASP A 12 -54.59 -121.95 -58.27
CA ASP A 12 -55.21 -120.72 -57.75
C ASP A 12 -54.38 -119.49 -58.14
N LYS A 13 -53.06 -119.55 -57.99
CA LYS A 13 -52.17 -118.47 -58.46
C LYS A 13 -52.29 -118.21 -59.97
N PHE A 14 -52.43 -119.26 -60.77
CA PHE A 14 -52.65 -119.07 -62.21
C PHE A 14 -54.00 -118.42 -62.52
N ASN A 15 -55.04 -118.70 -61.73
CA ASN A 15 -56.31 -118.01 -61.87
C ASN A 15 -56.23 -116.56 -61.40
N GLU A 16 -55.59 -116.26 -60.27
CA GLU A 16 -55.33 -114.88 -59.83
C GLU A 16 -54.54 -114.08 -60.88
N ILE A 17 -53.54 -114.67 -61.53
CA ILE A 17 -52.79 -114.00 -62.62
C ILE A 17 -53.69 -113.74 -63.84
N LYS A 18 -54.59 -114.67 -64.17
CA LYS A 18 -55.54 -114.50 -65.29
C LYS A 18 -56.59 -113.44 -64.96
N GLU A 19 -57.12 -113.46 -63.75
CA GLU A 19 -58.15 -112.54 -63.26
C GLU A 19 -57.59 -111.16 -62.90
N GLY A 20 -56.30 -111.05 -62.60
CA GLY A 20 -55.59 -109.78 -62.34
C GLY A 20 -55.56 -108.81 -63.53
N LYS A 21 -56.01 -109.25 -64.72
CA LYS A 21 -56.23 -108.38 -65.87
C LYS A 21 -57.54 -107.58 -65.78
N TYR A 22 -58.50 -108.01 -64.94
CA TYR A 22 -59.79 -107.33 -64.83
C TYR A 22 -59.66 -106.02 -64.08
N ALA A 23 -60.38 -105.00 -64.55
CA ALA A 23 -60.36 -103.66 -63.96
C ALA A 23 -60.88 -103.65 -62.51
N SER A 24 -61.83 -104.53 -62.17
CA SER A 24 -62.30 -104.71 -60.78
C SER A 24 -61.17 -105.21 -59.88
N HIS A 25 -60.42 -106.22 -60.32
CA HIS A 25 -59.32 -106.81 -59.57
C HIS A 25 -58.14 -105.83 -59.36
N GLN A 26 -57.90 -104.93 -60.32
CA GLN A 26 -56.85 -103.89 -60.21
C GLN A 26 -57.28 -102.68 -59.38
N ARG A 27 -58.57 -102.31 -59.41
CA ARG A 27 -59.10 -101.14 -58.70
C ARG A 27 -59.48 -101.43 -57.26
N GLU A 28 -59.89 -102.67 -56.98
CA GLU A 28 -60.43 -103.10 -55.68
C GLU A 28 -59.68 -104.35 -55.15
N PRO A 29 -58.34 -104.33 -55.03
CA PRO A 29 -57.61 -105.44 -54.42
C PRO A 29 -57.95 -105.55 -52.93
N LEU A 30 -58.27 -106.75 -52.47
CA LEU A 30 -58.70 -106.97 -51.10
C LEU A 30 -57.57 -106.63 -50.10
N GLY A 31 -57.81 -105.66 -49.21
CA GLY A 31 -56.85 -105.24 -48.19
C GLY A 31 -55.75 -104.27 -48.66
N GLN A 32 -55.76 -103.84 -49.92
CA GLN A 32 -54.84 -102.83 -50.45
C GLN A 32 -55.60 -101.66 -51.09
N GLY A 33 -55.02 -100.46 -51.03
CA GLY A 33 -55.56 -99.30 -51.74
C GLY A 33 -55.28 -99.37 -53.24
N PHE A 34 -56.07 -98.63 -54.04
CA PHE A 34 -55.84 -98.53 -55.48
C PHE A 34 -54.44 -97.96 -55.77
N SER A 35 -53.58 -98.76 -56.41
CA SER A 35 -52.27 -98.33 -56.87
C SER A 35 -52.37 -97.77 -58.29
N ARG A 36 -51.91 -96.53 -58.47
CA ARG A 36 -51.93 -95.82 -59.76
C ARG A 36 -50.67 -96.02 -60.60
N GLY A 37 -49.71 -96.83 -60.12
CA GLY A 37 -48.46 -97.10 -60.84
C GLY A 37 -47.57 -95.88 -61.06
N TYR A 38 -47.58 -94.90 -60.14
CA TYR A 38 -46.70 -93.74 -60.23
C TYR A 38 -45.23 -94.15 -60.05
N GLU A 39 -44.35 -93.59 -60.88
CA GLU A 39 -42.90 -93.66 -60.68
C GLU A 39 -42.52 -92.69 -59.55
N TRP A 40 -42.30 -93.23 -58.36
CA TRP A 40 -41.94 -92.42 -57.20
C TRP A 40 -40.43 -92.14 -57.17
N PRO A 41 -39.98 -90.94 -56.74
CA PRO A 41 -38.55 -90.64 -56.61
C PRO A 41 -37.85 -91.55 -55.59
N GLU A 42 -36.60 -91.98 -55.81
CA GLU A 42 -35.85 -92.93 -54.95
C GLU A 42 -35.91 -92.62 -53.43
N LYS A 43 -36.00 -91.34 -53.07
CA LYS A 43 -36.11 -90.86 -51.67
C LYS A 43 -37.40 -91.28 -50.96
N THR A 44 -38.32 -91.94 -51.66
CA THR A 44 -39.66 -92.32 -51.17
C THR A 44 -39.81 -93.81 -50.83
N GLU A 45 -38.85 -94.66 -51.20
CA GLU A 45 -39.01 -96.12 -51.19
C GLU A 45 -39.09 -96.75 -49.77
N ASN A 46 -38.73 -96.02 -48.71
CA ASN A 46 -38.69 -96.52 -47.33
C ASN A 46 -39.72 -95.89 -46.37
N GLY A 47 -40.78 -95.28 -46.90
CA GLY A 47 -41.92 -94.80 -46.09
C GLY A 47 -41.66 -93.55 -45.23
N GLN A 48 -40.46 -92.95 -45.28
CA GLN A 48 -40.13 -91.71 -44.56
C GLN A 48 -40.48 -90.42 -45.34
N ILE A 49 -41.60 -90.43 -46.06
CA ILE A 49 -42.01 -89.28 -46.87
C ILE A 49 -42.84 -88.33 -46.01
N LYS A 50 -42.43 -87.05 -45.96
CA LYS A 50 -43.29 -85.95 -45.50
C LYS A 50 -43.67 -85.12 -46.72
N PHE A 51 -44.96 -85.05 -47.02
CA PHE A 51 -45.48 -84.27 -48.13
C PHE A 51 -45.62 -82.79 -47.74
N GLY A 52 -45.40 -81.90 -48.71
CA GLY A 52 -45.46 -80.44 -48.52
C GLY A 52 -44.09 -79.76 -48.38
N VAL A 53 -44.08 -78.43 -48.47
CA VAL A 53 -42.86 -77.61 -48.26
C VAL A 53 -42.79 -77.25 -46.77
N PRO A 54 -41.70 -77.60 -46.05
CA PRO A 54 -41.55 -77.20 -44.66
C PRO A 54 -41.34 -75.68 -44.58
N SER A 55 -42.14 -74.99 -43.77
CA SER A 55 -41.84 -73.61 -43.41
C SER A 55 -40.58 -73.56 -42.54
N THR A 56 -39.59 -72.78 -42.93
CA THR A 56 -38.50 -72.39 -42.03
C THR A 56 -39.11 -71.59 -40.87
N GLY A 57 -38.71 -71.91 -39.64
CA GLY A 57 -39.24 -71.26 -38.44
C GLY A 57 -39.12 -69.73 -38.49
N LEU A 58 -40.05 -69.06 -37.81
CA LEU A 58 -40.04 -67.60 -37.65
C LEU A 58 -38.79 -67.16 -36.89
N GLU A 59 -38.33 -65.93 -37.14
CA GLU A 59 -37.23 -65.33 -36.39
C GLU A 59 -37.52 -65.34 -34.88
N ASN A 60 -36.47 -65.53 -34.08
CA ASN A 60 -36.61 -65.62 -32.64
C ASN A 60 -37.02 -64.25 -32.07
N ALA A 61 -38.20 -64.20 -31.46
CA ALA A 61 -38.71 -62.98 -30.83
C ALA A 61 -37.73 -62.41 -29.78
N LYS A 62 -36.94 -63.27 -29.12
CA LYS A 62 -35.92 -62.83 -28.16
C LYS A 62 -34.83 -61.99 -28.81
N ASP A 63 -34.38 -62.36 -30.00
CA ASP A 63 -33.30 -61.66 -30.70
C ASP A 63 -33.77 -60.30 -31.24
N ILE A 64 -35.06 -60.20 -31.56
CA ILE A 64 -35.72 -58.94 -31.97
C ILE A 64 -35.95 -58.03 -30.75
N LEU A 65 -36.44 -58.57 -29.65
CA LEU A 65 -36.72 -57.81 -28.42
C LEU A 65 -35.44 -57.37 -27.71
N TYR A 66 -34.38 -58.18 -27.81
CA TYR A 66 -33.09 -57.96 -27.14
C TYR A 66 -31.94 -58.03 -28.14
N PRO A 67 -31.81 -57.03 -29.02
CA PRO A 67 -30.71 -56.99 -29.98
C PRO A 67 -29.38 -56.95 -29.23
N GLN A 68 -28.54 -57.96 -29.44
CA GLN A 68 -27.25 -58.10 -28.74
C GLN A 68 -26.31 -56.89 -28.94
N ARG A 69 -26.56 -56.04 -29.94
CA ARG A 69 -25.79 -54.83 -30.28
C ARG A 69 -26.58 -53.52 -30.12
N GLY A 70 -27.80 -53.55 -29.59
CA GLY A 70 -28.67 -52.37 -29.50
C GLY A 70 -28.28 -51.37 -28.39
N GLY A 71 -27.42 -51.78 -27.46
CA GLY A 71 -27.01 -50.97 -26.30
C GLY A 71 -25.63 -50.33 -26.40
N HIS A 72 -25.02 -50.29 -27.59
CA HIS A 72 -23.73 -49.61 -27.72
C HIS A 72 -23.91 -48.12 -27.55
N ASN A 73 -23.17 -47.53 -26.60
CA ASN A 73 -23.11 -46.09 -26.46
C ASN A 73 -22.58 -45.48 -27.76
N GLU A 74 -23.24 -44.43 -28.23
CA GLU A 74 -22.77 -43.68 -29.38
C GLU A 74 -21.35 -43.17 -29.15
N PRO A 75 -20.51 -43.11 -30.20
CA PRO A 75 -19.20 -42.48 -30.10
C PRO A 75 -19.33 -41.02 -29.69
N SER A 76 -18.35 -40.53 -28.91
CA SER A 76 -18.39 -39.19 -28.27
C SER A 76 -18.65 -38.04 -29.25
N GLU A 77 -18.16 -38.15 -30.48
CA GLU A 77 -18.35 -37.15 -31.54
C GLU A 77 -19.81 -37.07 -31.99
N VAL A 78 -20.46 -38.22 -32.20
CA VAL A 78 -21.87 -38.31 -32.61
C VAL A 78 -22.77 -37.81 -31.47
N SER A 79 -22.47 -38.20 -30.22
CA SER A 79 -23.18 -37.68 -29.05
C SER A 79 -23.09 -36.14 -28.95
N SER A 80 -21.94 -35.56 -29.27
CA SER A 80 -21.75 -34.09 -29.26
C SER A 80 -22.58 -33.38 -30.34
N LEU A 81 -22.70 -33.98 -31.53
CA LEU A 81 -23.56 -33.49 -32.61
C LEU A 81 -25.04 -33.50 -32.19
N TYR A 82 -25.51 -34.58 -31.56
CA TYR A 82 -26.89 -34.67 -31.06
C TYR A 82 -27.18 -33.71 -29.91
N ARG A 83 -26.20 -33.47 -29.02
CA ARG A 83 -26.32 -32.42 -27.97
C ARG A 83 -26.54 -31.04 -28.59
N LYS A 84 -25.83 -30.71 -29.67
CA LYS A 84 -25.94 -29.42 -30.36
C LYS A 84 -27.22 -29.26 -31.18
N THR A 85 -27.62 -30.31 -31.90
CA THR A 85 -28.75 -30.27 -32.85
C THR A 85 -30.11 -30.51 -32.21
N HIS A 86 -30.19 -31.47 -31.28
CA HIS A 86 -31.45 -31.94 -30.69
C HIS A 86 -31.55 -31.68 -29.18
N GLY A 87 -30.51 -31.11 -28.57
CA GLY A 87 -30.48 -30.92 -27.11
C GLY A 87 -30.50 -32.23 -26.33
N ASN A 88 -30.00 -33.32 -26.93
CA ASN A 88 -29.98 -34.64 -26.31
C ASN A 88 -28.80 -34.75 -25.32
N PHE A 89 -29.06 -34.39 -24.05
CA PHE A 89 -28.07 -34.45 -22.96
C PHE A 89 -28.25 -35.70 -22.12
N ALA A 90 -27.15 -36.20 -21.54
CA ALA A 90 -27.25 -37.28 -20.58
C ALA A 90 -27.97 -36.80 -19.30
N PRO A 91 -28.69 -37.68 -18.59
CA PRO A 91 -29.29 -37.34 -17.31
C PRO A 91 -28.25 -36.79 -16.33
N GLY A 92 -28.52 -35.62 -15.73
CA GLY A 92 -27.61 -34.95 -14.79
C GLY A 92 -26.49 -34.11 -15.42
N GLU A 93 -26.42 -34.03 -16.75
CA GLU A 93 -25.44 -33.18 -17.43
C GLU A 93 -25.92 -31.71 -17.49
N GLN A 94 -25.04 -30.78 -17.12
CA GLN A 94 -25.30 -29.35 -17.31
C GLN A 94 -24.97 -28.93 -18.75
N LYS A 95 -25.81 -28.06 -19.32
CA LYS A 95 -25.59 -27.51 -20.66
C LYS A 95 -24.35 -26.62 -20.69
N LYS A 96 -23.28 -27.08 -21.33
CA LYS A 96 -22.11 -26.26 -21.66
C LYS A 96 -22.46 -25.30 -22.78
N ARG A 97 -22.26 -24.00 -22.56
CA ARG A 97 -22.60 -22.92 -23.51
C ARG A 97 -21.39 -22.37 -24.28
N GLU A 98 -20.25 -23.04 -24.18
CA GLU A 98 -19.00 -22.65 -24.88
C GLU A 98 -18.60 -21.18 -24.67
N TYR A 99 -18.91 -20.62 -23.49
CA TYR A 99 -18.45 -19.27 -23.15
C TYR A 99 -16.93 -19.24 -23.04
N GLU A 100 -16.33 -18.17 -23.56
CA GLU A 100 -14.93 -17.84 -23.32
C GLU A 100 -14.80 -17.23 -21.91
N TRP A 101 -14.56 -18.10 -20.92
CA TRP A 101 -14.44 -17.70 -19.53
C TRP A 101 -13.08 -17.03 -19.26
N LYS A 102 -13.10 -15.81 -18.72
CA LYS A 102 -11.90 -15.10 -18.24
C LYS A 102 -11.44 -15.54 -16.85
N VAL A 103 -12.30 -16.27 -16.14
CA VAL A 103 -12.11 -16.75 -14.76
C VAL A 103 -12.55 -18.20 -14.67
N ASP A 104 -11.95 -18.99 -13.77
CA ASP A 104 -12.35 -20.39 -13.60
C ASP A 104 -13.77 -20.49 -12.96
N PRO A 105 -14.77 -21.07 -13.66
CA PRO A 105 -16.12 -21.19 -13.13
C PRO A 105 -16.27 -22.08 -11.88
N ASN A 106 -15.33 -23.00 -11.65
CA ASN A 106 -15.41 -23.92 -10.52
C ASN A 106 -14.86 -23.31 -9.22
N GLU A 107 -13.89 -22.40 -9.33
CA GLU A 107 -13.25 -21.75 -8.19
C GLU A 107 -13.80 -20.36 -7.90
N HIS A 108 -14.21 -19.63 -8.95
CA HIS A 108 -14.68 -18.26 -8.83
C HIS A 108 -16.05 -18.20 -8.16
N ARG A 109 -16.15 -17.42 -7.08
CA ARG A 109 -17.44 -17.11 -6.45
C ARG A 109 -18.14 -16.01 -7.23
N PHE A 110 -19.15 -16.37 -8.00
CA PHE A 110 -19.98 -15.43 -8.75
C PHE A 110 -20.84 -14.56 -7.81
N GLY A 111 -21.11 -13.33 -8.25
CA GLY A 111 -21.90 -12.33 -7.52
C GLY A 111 -21.11 -11.05 -7.26
N TYR A 112 -21.82 -10.00 -6.84
CA TYR A 112 -21.16 -8.75 -6.44
C TYR A 112 -20.60 -8.92 -5.03
N ALA A 113 -19.28 -8.85 -4.90
CA ALA A 113 -18.60 -8.85 -3.61
C ALA A 113 -17.99 -7.48 -3.36
N GLU A 114 -18.39 -6.85 -2.25
CA GLU A 114 -17.67 -5.68 -1.77
C GLU A 114 -16.28 -6.09 -1.28
N LYS A 115 -15.27 -5.29 -1.64
CA LYS A 115 -13.92 -5.48 -1.14
C LYS A 115 -13.95 -5.30 0.38
N LYS A 116 -13.73 -6.39 1.13
CA LYS A 116 -13.62 -6.31 2.59
C LYS A 116 -12.45 -5.41 2.96
N VAL A 117 -12.76 -4.23 3.51
CA VAL A 117 -11.76 -3.36 4.10
C VAL A 117 -11.39 -3.92 5.46
N PHE A 118 -10.33 -4.73 5.49
CA PHE A 118 -9.80 -5.26 6.74
C PHE A 118 -9.39 -4.09 7.66
N ASN A 119 -9.81 -4.11 8.92
CA ASN A 119 -9.57 -3.05 9.90
C ASN A 119 -10.13 -1.65 9.54
N GLY A 120 -11.16 -1.55 8.68
CA GLY A 120 -11.75 -0.26 8.28
C GLY A 120 -12.14 0.66 9.44
N ALA A 121 -12.67 0.10 10.54
CA ALA A 121 -13.02 0.88 11.74
C ALA A 121 -11.77 1.43 12.46
N ALA A 122 -10.71 0.64 12.62
CA ALA A 122 -9.47 1.09 13.25
C ALA A 122 -8.78 2.18 12.40
N LEU A 123 -8.87 2.05 11.08
CA LEU A 123 -8.40 3.04 10.12
C LEU A 123 -9.20 4.36 10.21
N ALA A 124 -10.50 4.30 10.50
CA ALA A 124 -11.33 5.49 10.69
C ALA A 124 -11.09 6.19 12.05
N LEU A 125 -10.76 5.42 13.09
CA LEU A 125 -10.50 5.95 14.43
C LEU A 125 -9.11 6.58 14.57
N HIS A 126 -8.11 6.05 13.85
CA HIS A 126 -6.72 6.53 13.91
C HIS A 126 -6.31 7.20 12.60
N SER A 127 -6.84 8.39 12.33
CA SER A 127 -6.51 9.19 11.14
C SER A 127 -5.01 9.52 11.04
N GLU A 128 -4.30 9.56 12.16
CA GLU A 128 -2.87 9.88 12.24
C GLU A 128 -1.94 8.70 11.90
N ARG A 129 -2.45 7.46 11.87
CA ARG A 129 -1.65 6.25 11.62
C ARG A 129 -1.54 5.91 10.13
N HIS A 130 -2.27 6.61 9.26
CA HIS A 130 -2.16 6.47 7.81
C HIS A 130 -0.99 7.30 7.30
N GLU A 131 0.16 6.66 7.11
CA GLU A 131 1.35 7.32 6.52
C GLU A 131 1.09 7.83 5.09
N GLU A 132 0.17 7.20 4.35
CA GLU A 132 -0.11 7.51 2.94
C GLU A 132 -1.20 8.57 2.69
N ALA A 133 -2.14 8.77 3.62
CA ALA A 133 -3.33 9.59 3.33
C ALA A 133 -3.06 11.10 3.37
N PHE A 134 -2.07 11.54 4.15
CA PHE A 134 -1.69 12.94 4.29
C PHE A 134 -0.17 13.05 4.48
N PRO A 135 0.64 12.88 3.41
CA PRO A 135 2.05 13.26 3.51
C PRO A 135 2.07 14.73 3.89
N LYS A 136 2.49 15.03 5.14
CA LYS A 136 2.72 16.41 5.57
C LYS A 136 3.69 16.98 4.55
N THR A 137 3.24 17.94 3.75
CA THR A 137 4.10 18.57 2.76
C THR A 137 5.18 19.32 3.51
N ILE A 138 6.36 18.68 3.63
CA ILE A 138 7.52 19.22 4.36
C ILE A 138 8.00 20.52 3.70
N ILE A 139 7.70 20.67 2.41
CA ILE A 139 8.10 21.83 1.60
C ILE A 139 6.93 22.81 1.52
N VAL A 140 7.02 23.89 2.27
CA VAL A 140 6.09 25.02 2.27
C VAL A 140 6.84 26.29 1.85
N LYS A 141 6.15 27.25 1.23
CA LYS A 141 6.75 28.56 0.91
C LYS A 141 7.17 29.27 2.21
N LYS A 142 8.36 29.86 2.21
CA LYS A 142 8.88 30.64 3.35
C LYS A 142 7.87 31.67 3.86
N THR A 143 7.21 32.40 2.96
CA THR A 143 6.22 33.42 3.33
C THR A 143 5.03 32.87 4.12
N VAL A 144 4.61 31.64 3.83
CA VAL A 144 3.51 30.98 4.54
C VAL A 144 3.97 30.53 5.93
N GLU A 145 5.20 30.04 6.04
CA GLU A 145 5.75 29.61 7.33
C GLU A 145 6.07 30.80 8.25
N ASP A 146 6.63 31.88 7.70
CA ASP A 146 6.86 33.13 8.43
C ASP A 146 5.53 33.72 8.95
N HIS A 147 4.45 33.67 8.13
CA HIS A 147 3.11 34.08 8.56
C HIS A 147 2.56 33.18 9.67
N LYS A 148 2.70 31.86 9.55
CA LYS A 148 2.28 30.91 10.59
C LYS A 148 3.01 31.17 11.91
N GLY A 149 4.31 31.47 11.87
CA GLY A 149 5.12 31.72 13.06
C GLY A 149 4.72 32.98 13.84
N VAL A 150 3.98 33.91 13.23
CA VAL A 150 3.44 35.11 13.91
C VAL A 150 1.94 34.97 14.20
N ALA A 151 1.18 34.35 13.30
CA ALA A 151 -0.27 34.26 13.40
C ALA A 151 -0.75 33.17 14.37
N ASN A 152 -0.04 32.04 14.44
CA ASN A 152 -0.44 30.92 15.29
C ASN A 152 0.03 31.12 16.73
N ASP A 153 -0.79 30.68 17.67
CA ASP A 153 -0.42 30.57 19.08
C ASP A 153 0.12 29.18 19.37
N ILE A 154 1.27 29.09 20.03
CA ILE A 154 1.97 27.83 20.31
C ILE A 154 1.86 27.55 21.81
N LEU A 155 1.34 26.38 22.16
CA LEU A 155 1.20 25.98 23.55
C LEU A 155 2.55 26.00 24.29
N GLY A 156 2.60 26.68 25.43
CA GLY A 156 3.80 26.78 26.27
C GLY A 156 4.79 27.87 25.87
N VAL A 157 4.52 28.62 24.79
CA VAL A 157 5.37 29.75 24.35
C VAL A 157 4.53 31.04 24.35
N SER A 158 5.15 32.17 24.70
CA SER A 158 4.49 33.47 24.58
C SER A 158 4.21 33.81 23.11
N LYS A 159 3.05 34.41 22.82
CA LYS A 159 2.66 34.80 21.47
C LYS A 159 3.72 35.67 20.77
N ASN A 160 4.11 35.28 19.57
CA ASN A 160 5.01 36.07 18.74
C ASN A 160 4.25 37.28 18.17
N LEU A 161 4.74 38.48 18.45
CA LEU A 161 4.13 39.75 18.00
C LEU A 161 4.77 40.32 16.73
N GLY A 162 5.66 39.57 16.06
CA GLY A 162 6.29 40.01 14.81
C GLY A 162 7.27 41.18 14.99
N GLN A 163 7.79 41.37 16.20
CA GLN A 163 8.79 42.39 16.47
C GLN A 163 10.13 41.91 15.92
N GLY A 164 10.55 42.44 14.77
CA GLY A 164 11.83 42.13 14.14
C GLY A 164 13.01 42.58 14.99
N GLN A 165 13.32 41.84 16.06
CA GLN A 165 14.35 42.22 17.01
C GLN A 165 15.74 41.90 16.48
N THR A 166 16.65 42.84 16.66
CA THR A 166 18.09 42.60 16.54
C THR A 166 18.54 41.75 17.72
N ASN A 167 19.39 40.74 17.47
CA ASN A 167 19.92 39.89 18.53
C ASN A 167 20.78 40.72 19.50
N ARG A 168 20.32 40.90 20.74
CA ARG A 168 21.00 41.70 21.78
C ARG A 168 21.94 40.88 22.66
N GLY A 169 22.03 39.57 22.43
CA GLY A 169 22.78 38.63 23.27
C GLY A 169 22.02 38.17 24.52
N PRO A 170 22.42 37.04 25.12
CA PRO A 170 21.75 36.45 26.27
C PRO A 170 21.90 37.27 27.56
N ASP A 171 22.96 38.05 27.68
CA ASP A 171 23.25 38.85 28.88
C ASP A 171 22.58 40.23 28.87
N PHE A 172 21.82 40.56 27.82
CA PHE A 172 21.16 41.84 27.71
C PHE A 172 19.95 41.91 28.64
N VAL A 173 20.00 42.83 29.60
CA VAL A 173 18.89 43.12 30.51
C VAL A 173 18.01 44.22 29.90
N HIS A 174 16.72 43.93 29.71
CA HIS A 174 15.73 44.92 29.27
C HIS A 174 15.42 45.93 30.37
N GLY A 175 15.06 47.15 29.98
CA GLY A 175 14.72 48.26 30.88
C GLY A 175 15.74 49.38 30.86
N ILE A 176 15.56 50.35 31.76
CA ILE A 176 16.43 51.51 31.90
C ILE A 176 17.32 51.30 33.14
N LYS A 177 18.64 51.47 32.97
CA LYS A 177 19.59 51.43 34.09
C LYS A 177 19.39 52.65 34.99
N ASN A 178 19.40 52.46 36.30
CA ASN A 178 19.28 53.54 37.27
C ASN A 178 20.46 54.53 37.17
N VAL A 179 21.67 54.01 36.98
CA VAL A 179 22.86 54.86 36.79
C VAL A 179 22.96 55.27 35.33
N GLN A 180 22.69 56.55 35.08
CA GLN A 180 22.88 57.19 33.78
C GLN A 180 24.34 57.67 33.66
N GLY A 181 25.24 56.79 33.23
CA GLY A 181 26.66 57.13 33.01
C GLY A 181 27.61 56.02 33.44
N LYS A 182 28.88 56.14 33.05
CA LYS A 182 29.93 55.19 33.47
C LYS A 182 30.49 55.51 34.86
N ASP A 183 30.47 56.78 35.25
CA ASP A 183 31.14 57.28 36.44
C ASP A 183 30.32 58.40 37.12
N PRO A 184 29.20 58.06 37.78
CA PRO A 184 28.47 59.03 38.59
C PRO A 184 29.31 59.44 39.81
N TRP A 185 29.26 60.71 40.19
CA TRP A 185 29.87 61.16 41.44
C TRP A 185 29.18 60.49 42.63
N ASN A 186 29.96 59.78 43.44
CA ASN A 186 29.49 59.24 44.71
C ASN A 186 29.60 60.32 45.81
N ALA A 187 28.95 60.09 46.95
CA ALA A 187 28.94 61.05 48.06
C ALA A 187 30.35 61.43 48.54
N GLY A 188 31.29 60.46 48.55
CA GLY A 188 32.68 60.71 48.93
C GLY A 188 33.40 61.68 47.99
N ARG A 189 33.25 61.49 46.67
CA ARG A 189 33.81 62.37 45.64
C ARG A 189 33.18 63.76 45.67
N CYS A 190 31.89 63.87 46.02
CA CYS A 190 31.26 65.18 46.26
C CYS A 190 31.85 65.93 47.46
N ILE A 191 32.22 65.22 48.53
CA ILE A 191 32.75 65.83 49.76
C ILE A 191 34.22 66.24 49.57
N HIS A 192 35.03 65.38 48.97
CA HIS A 192 36.47 65.61 48.82
C HIS A 192 36.84 66.32 47.52
N GLY A 193 35.95 66.31 46.53
CA GLY A 193 36.23 66.82 45.19
C GLY A 193 37.35 66.05 44.49
N GLU A 194 37.91 66.68 43.45
CA GLU A 194 39.17 66.27 42.80
C GLU A 194 40.07 67.49 42.66
N PRO A 195 40.52 68.08 43.80
CA PRO A 195 41.33 69.28 43.76
C PRO A 195 42.68 69.00 43.11
N SER A 196 43.13 69.95 42.30
CA SER A 196 44.48 69.93 41.76
C SER A 196 45.51 70.23 42.87
N GLU A 197 46.75 69.79 42.70
CA GLU A 197 47.82 69.99 43.70
C GLU A 197 47.95 71.47 44.13
N ARG A 198 47.76 72.41 43.19
CA ARG A 198 47.80 73.85 43.47
C ARG A 198 46.68 74.34 44.39
N GLU A 199 45.50 73.72 44.35
CA GLU A 199 44.34 74.08 45.18
C GLU A 199 44.45 73.47 46.58
N VAL A 200 45.24 72.40 46.72
CA VAL A 200 45.57 71.79 48.02
C VAL A 200 46.70 72.56 48.72
N MET A 201 47.58 73.23 47.96
CA MET A 201 48.67 74.02 48.54
C MET A 201 48.15 75.22 49.34
N PRO A 202 48.82 75.59 50.45
CA PRO A 202 48.45 76.74 51.26
C PRO A 202 48.63 78.06 50.49
N ASP A 203 47.85 79.08 50.87
CA ASP A 203 47.90 80.41 50.26
C ASP A 203 49.29 81.05 50.36
N LYS A 204 49.67 81.79 49.31
CA LYS A 204 51.03 82.32 49.11
C LYS A 204 51.41 83.45 50.08
N ASP A 205 50.43 84.09 50.69
CA ASP A 205 50.58 85.22 51.60
C ASP A 205 50.57 84.82 53.08
N LEU A 206 50.41 83.52 53.37
CA LEU A 206 50.58 82.99 54.72
C LEU A 206 52.01 83.23 55.22
N GLY A 207 52.13 83.93 56.34
CA GLY A 207 53.40 84.20 57.02
C GLY A 207 54.27 85.29 56.39
N LYS A 208 53.85 85.95 55.30
CA LYS A 208 54.62 87.06 54.69
C LYS A 208 53.73 88.02 53.91
N SER A 209 54.03 89.32 54.02
CA SER A 209 53.38 90.34 53.20
C SER A 209 53.82 90.20 51.73
N ILE A 210 52.87 89.91 50.84
CA ILE A 210 53.05 89.90 49.38
C ILE A 210 52.68 91.23 48.72
N LYS A 211 52.15 92.19 49.50
CA LYS A 211 51.72 93.51 49.01
C LYS A 211 52.92 94.25 48.41
N PRO A 212 52.82 94.77 47.17
CA PRO A 212 53.89 95.58 46.58
C PRO A 212 54.35 96.68 47.54
N ASN A 213 55.67 96.88 47.64
CA ASN A 213 56.34 97.81 48.57
C ASN A 213 56.31 97.49 50.07
N CYS A 214 55.54 96.49 50.51
CA CYS A 214 55.53 96.03 51.91
C CYS A 214 56.09 94.61 52.03
N ARG A 215 56.83 94.13 51.02
CA ARG A 215 57.41 92.78 51.02
C ARG A 215 58.69 92.77 51.86
N ASN A 216 58.85 91.73 52.66
CA ASN A 216 60.10 91.47 53.38
C ASN A 216 61.13 90.80 52.44
N VAL A 217 61.45 91.48 51.33
CA VAL A 217 62.40 91.03 50.33
C VAL A 217 63.32 92.20 50.02
N VAL A 218 64.62 91.95 50.12
CA VAL A 218 65.64 92.94 49.77
C VAL A 218 65.68 93.09 48.24
N ARG A 219 65.71 94.34 47.74
CA ARG A 219 65.67 94.61 46.29
C ARG A 219 66.96 94.26 45.56
N LYS A 220 68.11 94.33 46.25
CA LYS A 220 69.45 94.05 45.71
C LYS A 220 70.15 93.04 46.60
N GLU A 221 70.75 92.01 46.03
CA GLU A 221 71.43 90.96 46.82
C GLU A 221 72.60 91.51 47.65
N GLU A 222 73.27 92.54 47.14
CA GLU A 222 74.37 93.26 47.83
C GLU A 222 73.92 93.90 49.15
N ASP A 223 72.65 94.29 49.26
CA ASP A 223 72.09 94.97 50.44
C ASP A 223 71.49 93.97 51.47
N THR A 224 71.66 92.66 51.28
CA THR A 224 71.09 91.64 52.19
C THR A 224 71.59 91.74 53.62
N LEU A 225 72.86 92.09 53.79
CA LEU A 225 73.50 92.31 55.09
C LEU A 225 73.60 93.80 55.46
N ARG A 226 73.04 94.69 54.63
CA ARG A 226 73.06 96.12 54.89
C ARG A 226 71.96 96.47 55.88
N SER A 227 72.32 97.27 56.90
CA SER A 227 71.33 97.92 57.75
C SER A 227 70.59 99.00 56.97
N PHE A 228 69.26 98.86 56.82
CA PHE A 228 68.41 99.90 56.23
C PHE A 228 68.17 101.02 57.25
N GLY A 229 68.69 102.22 56.97
CA GLY A 229 68.59 103.39 57.85
C GLY A 229 69.68 104.42 57.56
N VAL A 230 69.77 105.46 58.40
CA VAL A 230 70.84 106.47 58.35
C VAL A 230 71.78 106.23 59.54
N PRO A 231 73.07 105.92 59.33
CA PRO A 231 74.00 105.73 60.42
C PRO A 231 74.34 107.06 61.10
N THR A 232 74.69 107.01 62.38
CA THR A 232 75.10 108.20 63.15
C THR A 232 76.41 108.78 62.65
N ILE A 233 77.34 107.94 62.17
CA ILE A 233 78.59 108.34 61.53
C ILE A 233 78.43 108.12 60.02
N ARG A 234 78.50 109.20 59.23
CA ARG A 234 78.21 109.16 57.78
C ARG A 234 79.47 109.07 56.93
N THR A 235 80.02 107.86 56.85
CA THR A 235 81.08 107.52 55.89
C THR A 235 80.54 107.25 54.47
N ASP A 236 79.22 107.20 54.32
CA ASP A 236 78.50 106.91 53.07
C ASP A 236 78.39 108.13 52.12
N ILE A 237 78.62 109.34 52.62
CA ILE A 237 78.58 110.58 51.82
C ILE A 237 80.02 111.03 51.50
N PRO A 238 80.30 111.51 50.28
CA PRO A 238 81.56 112.19 49.98
C PRO A 238 81.78 113.43 50.86
N ASN A 239 83.00 113.63 51.33
CA ASN A 239 83.37 114.82 52.08
C ASN A 239 83.20 116.09 51.24
N LYS A 240 82.60 117.13 51.84
CA LYS A 240 82.43 118.45 51.18
C LYS A 240 83.78 119.16 51.09
N GLN A 241 84.02 119.89 49.98
CA GLN A 241 85.25 120.68 49.79
C GLN A 241 85.36 121.85 50.78
N PHE A 242 84.23 122.48 51.12
CA PHE A 242 84.14 123.50 52.15
C PHE A 242 83.06 123.09 53.17
N ARG A 243 83.42 123.04 54.45
CA ARG A 243 82.47 122.72 55.52
C ARG A 243 81.65 123.96 55.86
N SER A 244 80.32 123.81 55.91
CA SER A 244 79.42 124.88 56.37
C SER A 244 79.58 125.11 57.86
N VAL A 245 79.48 126.37 58.31
CA VAL A 245 79.55 126.74 59.75
C VAL A 245 78.35 126.16 60.53
N ALA A 246 77.25 125.84 59.85
CA ALA A 246 76.05 125.23 60.43
C ALA A 246 75.94 123.71 60.19
N ASP A 247 77.04 123.05 59.80
CA ASP A 247 77.03 121.59 59.59
C ASP A 247 77.11 120.86 60.94
N TYR A 248 75.97 120.33 61.40
CA TYR A 248 75.84 119.53 62.63
C TYR A 248 76.04 118.02 62.37
N GLN A 249 76.52 117.68 61.17
CA GLN A 249 76.81 116.33 60.70
C GLN A 249 78.32 116.12 60.49
#